data_AF-A0A497RM95-F1
#
_entry.id   AF-A0A497RM95-F1
#
_cell.length_a   1.000
_cell.length_b   1.000
_cell.length_c   1.000
_cell.angle_alpha   90.00
_cell.angle_beta   90.00
_cell.angle_gamma   90.00
#
_symmetry.space_group_name_H-M   'P 1'
#
loop_
_entity.id
_entity.type
_entity.pdbx_description
1 polymer ?
#
loop_
_entity_poly.entity_id
_entity_poly.type
_entity_poly.pdbx_seq_one_letter_code
_entity_poly.pdbx_strand_id
1 'polypeptide(L)'
;MLRVICIIGIFICGYMLYLTEYVGVCLGHCDPTNYSLGFLWFLVGMFVRGNVRIFWAILGILGILYFVFREFFEGFCLYCTIIHLVAVCAILSLKTDLK
;
A
#
# COMPACT_ATOMS: atom_id res chain seq x y z
N MET A 1 -13.70 -9.65 -0.50
CA MET A 1 -12.30 -9.98 -0.12
C MET A 1 -11.45 -8.73 0.17
N LEU A 2 -11.66 -7.64 -0.58
CA LEU A 2 -10.98 -6.35 -0.45
C LEU A 2 -10.72 -5.87 0.99
N ARG A 3 -11.76 -5.80 1.84
CA ARG A 3 -11.63 -5.26 3.20
C ARG A 3 -10.60 -5.99 4.06
N VAL A 4 -10.51 -7.31 3.91
CA VAL A 4 -9.52 -8.13 4.64
C VAL A 4 -8.10 -7.75 4.20
N ILE A 5 -7.90 -7.60 2.89
CA ILE A 5 -6.61 -7.20 2.31
C ILE A 5 -6.25 -5.78 2.76
N CYS A 6 -7.21 -4.85 2.77
CA CYS A 6 -7.00 -3.49 3.28
C CYS A 6 -6.62 -3.48 4.77
N ILE A 7 -7.27 -4.29 5.61
CA ILE A 7 -6.90 -4.42 7.03
C ILE A 7 -5.45 -4.91 7.16
N ILE A 8 -5.06 -5.94 6.41
CA ILE A 8 -3.68 -6.43 6.40
C ILE A 8 -2.71 -5.31 6.00
N GLY A 9 -3.02 -4.56 4.94
CA GLY A 9 -2.22 -3.42 4.49
C GLY A 9 -2.10 -2.32 5.54
N ILE A 10 -3.19 -1.98 6.25
CA ILE A 10 -3.20 -1.01 7.35
C ILE A 10 -2.25 -1.45 8.47
N PHE A 11 -2.29 -2.73 8.87
CA PHE A 11 -1.41 -3.24 9.92
C PHE A 11 0.07 -3.19 9.49
N ILE A 12 0.39 -3.56 8.25
CA ILE A 12 1.76 -3.53 7.75
C ILE A 12 2.27 -2.09 7.70
N CYS A 13 1.49 -1.16 7.13
CA CYS A 13 1.88 0.26 7.06
C CYS A 13 1.98 0.89 8.46
N GLY A 14 1.05 0.60 9.36
CA GLY A 14 1.08 1.07 10.74
C GLY A 14 2.27 0.54 11.53
N TYR A 15 2.66 -0.71 11.27
CA TYR A 15 3.87 -1.30 11.85
C TYR A 15 5.14 -0.63 11.31
N MET A 16 5.20 -0.31 10.02
CA MET A 16 6.33 0.46 9.45
C MET A 16 6.43 1.87 10.06
N LEU A 17 5.31 2.58 10.19
CA LEU A 17 5.25 3.87 10.88
C LEU A 17 5.79 3.76 12.31
N TYR A 18 5.37 2.73 13.05
CA TYR A 18 5.87 2.47 14.40
C TYR A 18 7.39 2.25 14.42
N LEU A 19 7.90 1.39 13.52
CA LEU A 19 9.33 1.10 13.45
C LEU A 19 10.18 2.32 13.12
N THR A 20 9.73 3.17 12.19
CA THR A 20 10.48 4.36 11.78
C THR A 20 10.43 5.45 12.84
N GLU A 21 9.26 5.76 13.39
CA GLU A 21 9.09 6.88 14.32
C GLU A 21 9.56 6.58 15.75
N TYR A 22 9.39 5.33 16.22
CA TYR A 22 9.61 5.00 17.64
C TYR A 22 10.79 4.07 17.89
N VAL A 23 11.16 3.24 16.91
CA VAL A 23 12.22 2.24 17.08
C VAL A 23 13.50 2.62 16.32
N GLY A 24 13.41 3.51 15.32
CA GLY A 24 14.55 3.91 14.48
C GLY A 24 15.10 2.77 13.64
N VAL A 25 14.33 1.70 13.43
CA VAL A 25 14.76 0.51 12.67
C VAL A 25 14.29 0.66 11.23
N CYS A 26 15.20 1.12 10.36
CA CYS A 26 15.03 1.02 8.91
C CYS A 26 15.80 -0.19 8.40
N LEU A 27 15.08 -1.25 8.02
CA LEU A 27 15.65 -2.47 7.42
C LEU A 27 15.96 -2.23 5.92
N GLY A 28 16.72 -1.18 5.61
CA GLY A 28 17.06 -0.74 4.25
C GLY A 28 16.63 0.71 3.96
N HIS A 29 16.48 1.03 2.67
CA HIS A 29 16.04 2.36 2.24
C HIS A 29 14.51 2.44 2.21
N CYS A 30 13.89 2.66 3.37
CA CYS A 30 12.44 2.77 3.46
C CYS A 30 12.02 4.23 3.52
N ASP A 31 11.22 4.67 2.55
CA ASP A 31 10.67 6.03 2.47
C ASP A 31 9.39 6.14 3.32
N PRO A 32 9.35 7.05 4.31
CA PRO A 32 8.16 7.30 5.11
C PRO A 32 6.91 7.67 4.35
N THR A 33 7.09 8.29 3.19
CA THR A 33 6.01 8.70 2.31
C THR A 33 5.27 7.47 1.75
N ASN A 34 5.99 6.37 1.48
CA ASN A 34 5.41 5.17 0.87
C ASN A 34 4.40 4.51 1.81
N TYR A 35 4.80 4.16 3.03
CA TYR A 35 3.89 3.52 3.97
C TYR A 35 2.84 4.49 4.54
N SER A 36 3.10 5.80 4.61
CA SER A 36 2.10 6.79 5.05
C SER A 36 0.97 6.94 4.02
N LEU A 37 1.31 7.11 2.74
CA LEU A 37 0.31 7.17 1.67
C LEU A 37 -0.36 5.81 1.48
N GLY A 38 0.39 4.71 1.60
CA GLY A 38 -0.17 3.36 1.60
C GLY A 38 -1.20 3.15 2.70
N PHE A 39 -0.91 3.59 3.94
CA PHE A 39 -1.84 3.52 5.06
C PHE A 39 -3.16 4.24 4.74
N LEU A 40 -3.07 5.50 4.28
CA LEU A 40 -4.24 6.28 3.89
C LEU A 40 -5.02 5.60 2.76
N TRP A 41 -4.31 5.08 1.74
CA TRP A 41 -4.93 4.42 0.61
C TRP A 41 -5.69 3.15 1.01
N PHE A 42 -5.12 2.31 1.88
CA PHE A 42 -5.80 1.13 2.41
C PHE A 42 -6.98 1.52 3.33
N LEU A 43 -6.83 2.57 4.13
CA LEU A 43 -7.90 3.08 4.99
C LEU A 43 -9.10 3.56 4.15
N VAL A 44 -8.85 4.33 3.08
CA VAL A 44 -9.88 4.73 2.12
C VAL A 44 -10.50 3.49 1.46
N GLY A 45 -9.68 2.49 1.13
CA GLY A 45 -10.10 1.20 0.56
C GLY A 45 -11.16 0.45 1.36
N MET A 46 -11.26 0.69 2.68
CA MET A 46 -12.30 0.10 3.54
C MET A 46 -13.71 0.62 3.21
N PHE A 47 -13.80 1.85 2.71
CA PHE A 47 -15.05 2.59 2.56
C PHE A 47 -15.47 2.82 1.09
N VAL A 48 -14.60 2.56 0.12
CA VAL A 48 -14.91 2.78 -1.32
C VAL A 48 -16.03 1.86 -1.85
N ARG A 49 -16.98 2.45 -2.59
CA ARG A 49 -18.17 1.77 -3.14
C ARG A 49 -18.51 2.29 -4.54
N GLY A 50 -19.15 1.47 -5.37
CA GLY A 50 -19.58 1.87 -6.71
C GLY A 50 -18.42 2.37 -7.57
N ASN A 51 -18.68 3.42 -8.37
CA ASN A 51 -17.73 3.91 -9.38
C ASN A 51 -16.44 4.51 -8.80
N VAL A 52 -16.43 4.93 -7.52
CA VAL A 52 -15.21 5.46 -6.89
C VAL A 52 -14.13 4.39 -6.69
N ARG A 53 -14.48 3.10 -6.77
CA ARG A 53 -13.51 1.99 -6.72
C ARG A 53 -12.50 2.03 -7.86
N ILE A 54 -12.94 2.47 -9.05
CA ILE A 54 -12.07 2.57 -10.23
C ILE A 54 -11.03 3.66 -10.01
N PHE A 55 -11.46 4.84 -9.56
CA PHE A 55 -10.56 5.94 -9.22
C PHE A 55 -9.56 5.55 -8.13
N TRP A 56 -10.03 4.91 -7.07
CA TRP A 56 -9.17 4.39 -6.00
C TRP A 56 -8.13 3.38 -6.52
N ALA A 57 -8.52 2.47 -7.41
CA ALA A 57 -7.61 1.51 -8.03
C ALA A 57 -6.56 2.18 -8.93
N ILE A 58 -6.96 3.17 -9.73
CA ILE A 58 -6.04 3.94 -10.60
C ILE A 58 -4.99 4.66 -9.74
N LEU A 59 -5.41 5.34 -8.67
CA LEU A 59 -4.49 5.99 -7.73
C LEU A 59 -3.54 4.99 -7.09
N GLY A 60 -4.02 3.78 -6.76
CA GLY A 60 -3.20 2.69 -6.26
C GLY A 60 -2.12 2.26 -7.25
N ILE A 61 -2.49 2.05 -8.51
CA ILE A 61 -1.54 1.66 -9.58
C ILE A 61 -0.49 2.75 -9.77
N LEU A 62 -0.89 4.02 -9.85
CA LEU A 62 0.04 5.14 -10.01
C LEU A 62 1.00 5.25 -8.82
N GLY A 63 0.50 5.08 -7.59
CA GLY A 63 1.32 5.07 -6.38
C GLY A 63 2.34 3.93 -6.39
N ILE A 64 1.91 2.70 -6.72
CA ILE A 64 2.81 1.55 -6.83
C ILE A 64 3.90 1.82 -7.86
N LEU A 65 3.55 2.29 -9.06
CA LEU A 65 4.53 2.57 -10.12
C LEU A 65 5.56 3.62 -9.68
N TYR A 66 5.10 4.71 -9.06
CA TYR A 66 5.98 5.77 -8.56
C TYR A 66 6.96 5.26 -7.50
N PHE A 67 6.46 4.52 -6.50
CA PHE A 67 7.31 4.04 -5.42
C PHE A 67 8.23 2.88 -5.82
N VAL A 68 7.78 1.97 -6.68
CA VAL A 68 8.64 0.93 -7.28
C VAL A 68 9.75 1.57 -8.13
N PHE A 69 9.43 2.62 -8.89
CA PHE A 69 10.45 3.37 -9.61
C PHE A 69 11.48 3.98 -8.66
N ARG A 70 11.05 4.59 -7.55
CA ARG A 70 11.98 5.12 -6.54
C ARG A 70 12.81 4.04 -5.86
N GLU A 71 12.22 2.90 -5.50
CA GLU A 71 12.97 1.75 -4.95
C GLU A 71 14.11 1.30 -5.88
N PHE A 72 13.90 1.37 -7.20
CA PHE A 72 14.91 0.99 -8.18
C PHE A 72 16.14 1.93 -8.16
N PHE A 73 15.95 3.22 -7.88
CA PHE A 73 17.03 4.22 -7.86
C PHE A 73 17.64 4.45 -6.49
N GLU A 74 16.84 4.38 -5.44
CA GLU A 74 17.23 4.79 -4.09
C GLU A 74 17.60 3.60 -3.19
N GLY A 75 17.13 2.38 -3.53
CA GLY A 75 17.49 1.14 -2.85
C GLY A 75 16.27 0.28 -2.51
N PHE A 76 16.51 -1.03 -2.44
CA PHE A 76 15.47 -2.01 -2.16
C PHE A 76 15.02 -1.98 -0.69
N CYS A 77 13.71 -1.90 -0.43
CA CYS A 77 13.09 -2.09 0.88
C CYS A 77 12.06 -3.22 0.80
N LEU A 78 12.37 -4.37 1.43
CA LEU A 78 11.53 -5.57 1.41
C LEU A 78 10.09 -5.30 1.85
N TYR A 79 9.91 -4.46 2.88
CA TYR A 79 8.59 -4.12 3.40
C TYR A 79 7.77 -3.25 2.45
N CYS A 80 8.41 -2.30 1.77
CA CYS A 80 7.76 -1.50 0.74
C CYS A 80 7.33 -2.39 -0.44
N THR A 81 8.16 -3.34 -0.86
CA THR A 81 7.76 -4.35 -1.85
C THR A 81 6.56 -5.20 -1.37
N ILE A 82 6.54 -5.62 -0.11
CA ILE A 82 5.38 -6.34 0.47
C ILE A 82 4.12 -5.46 0.43
N ILE A 83 4.22 -4.18 0.78
CA ILE A 83 3.11 -3.22 0.70
C ILE A 83 2.59 -3.11 -0.74
N HIS A 84 3.48 -3.04 -1.74
CA HIS A 84 3.11 -3.02 -3.15
C HIS A 84 2.38 -4.30 -3.58
N LEU A 85 2.83 -5.47 -3.15
CA LEU A 85 2.15 -6.74 -3.43
C LEU A 85 0.75 -6.78 -2.81
N VAL A 86 0.61 -6.37 -1.56
CA VAL A 86 -0.70 -6.30 -0.88
C VAL A 86 -1.63 -5.32 -1.58
N ALA A 87 -1.12 -4.18 -2.03
CA ALA A 87 -1.90 -3.20 -2.80
C ALA A 87 -2.36 -3.78 -4.15
N VAL A 88 -1.50 -4.50 -4.88
CA VAL A 88 -1.88 -5.21 -6.11
C VAL A 88 -2.97 -6.24 -5.83
N CYS A 89 -2.83 -7.06 -4.77
CA CYS A 89 -3.86 -8.01 -4.37
C CYS A 89 -5.21 -7.32 -4.08
N ALA A 90 -5.18 -6.16 -3.41
CA ALA A 90 -6.39 -5.39 -3.13
C ALA A 90 -7.08 -4.95 -4.43
N ILE A 91 -6.31 -4.43 -5.40
CA ILE A 91 -6.81 -4.00 -6.71
C ILE A 91 -7.38 -5.18 -7.51
N LEU A 92 -6.67 -6.31 -7.55
CA LEU A 92 -7.14 -7.52 -8.25
C LEU A 92 -8.42 -8.09 -7.62
N SER A 93 -8.59 -7.96 -6.31
CA SER A 93 -9.80 -8.42 -5.62
C SER A 93 -11.07 -7.66 -6.04
N LEU A 94 -10.93 -6.45 -6.60
CA LEU A 94 -12.06 -5.72 -7.19
C LEU A 94 -12.62 -6.43 -8.42
N LYS A 95 -11.76 -7.08 -9.21
CA LYS A 95 -12.16 -7.77 -10.45
C LYS A 95 -12.94 -9.06 -10.15
N THR A 96 -12.65 -9.72 -9.03
CA THR A 96 -13.38 -10.90 -8.56
C THR A 96 -14.77 -10.56 -8.01
N ASP A 97 -14.97 -9.35 -7.46
CA ASP A 97 -16.26 -8.91 -6.93
C ASP A 97 -17.21 -8.35 -8.04
N LEU A 98 -16.74 -8.23 -9.28
CA LEU A 98 -17.51 -7.73 -10.45
C LEU A 98 -18.03 -8.87 -11.37
N LYS A 99 -17.65 -10.12 -11.11
CA LYS A 99 -18.19 -11.30 -11.78
C LYS A 99 -19.29 -11.92 -10.93
#